data_AF-A0A3M1DMF6-F1
#
_entry.id   AF-A0A3M1DMF6-F1
#
_cell.length_a   1.000
_cell.length_b   1.000
_cell.length_c   1.000
_cell.angle_alpha   90.00
_cell.angle_beta   90.00
_cell.angle_gamma   90.00
#
_symmetry.space_group_name_H-M   'P 1'
#
loop_
_entity.id
_entity.type
_entity.pdbx_description
1 polymer ?
#
loop_
_entity_poly.entity_id
_entity_poly.type
_entity_poly.pdbx_seq_one_letter_code
_entity_poly.pdbx_strand_id
1 'polypeptide(L)'
;MASMKRSLLVALWFVFLTFPLMVVKVNTLKNTVEWRWLNMLWVFVGALVLHQFWCWALDKRQKSRKKAELEEGLETDLNIGQRLLREPKLYRPFLVGLAAVALLFPWVLDVYQVNIMVLALIFVVLGLGLNITVGLAGLLDLGYVAFFAVGAYSYALINQHFPALGFWSCLPIGGLIGAFFGIVLGFPILRLRGDYLAIVTLGFGSIAKIVIENWEE
;
A
#
# COMPACT_ATOMS: atom_id res chain seq x y z
N MET A 1 22.36 28.90 5.97
CA MET A 1 21.60 30.01 5.34
C MET A 1 20.63 29.57 4.23
N ALA A 2 20.95 28.57 3.39
CA ALA A 2 20.06 28.15 2.30
C ALA A 2 18.72 27.52 2.76
N SER A 3 18.69 26.80 3.88
CA SER A 3 17.46 26.20 4.44
C SER A 3 16.46 27.28 4.89
N MET A 4 16.90 28.31 5.62
CA MET A 4 16.02 29.36 6.14
C MET A 4 15.35 30.18 5.03
N LYS A 5 16.06 30.42 3.92
CA LYS A 5 15.49 31.06 2.72
C LYS A 5 14.41 30.19 2.06
N ARG A 6 14.59 28.87 2.01
CA ARG A 6 13.58 27.93 1.47
C ARG A 6 12.36 27.84 2.38
N SER A 7 12.53 27.82 3.69
CA SER A 7 11.43 27.80 4.67
C SER A 7 10.54 29.04 4.57
N LEU A 8 11.15 30.23 4.41
CA LEU A 8 10.42 31.48 4.20
C LEU A 8 9.62 31.46 2.89
N LEU A 9 10.23 30.97 1.80
CA LEU A 9 9.58 30.92 0.50
C LEU A 9 8.38 29.95 0.49
N VAL A 10 8.52 28.78 1.12
CA VAL A 10 7.43 27.79 1.27
C VAL A 10 6.30 28.33 2.13
N ALA A 11 6.61 28.98 3.26
CA ALA A 11 5.59 29.57 4.14
C ALA A 11 4.83 30.69 3.44
N LEU A 12 5.53 31.55 2.70
CA LEU A 12 4.92 32.66 1.95
C LEU A 12 4.03 32.14 0.81
N TRP A 13 4.48 31.10 0.11
CA TRP A 13 3.69 30.45 -0.94
C TRP A 13 2.43 29.77 -0.38
N PHE A 14 2.53 29.15 0.80
CA PHE A 14 1.39 28.52 1.47
C PHE A 14 0.35 29.54 1.96
N VAL A 15 0.81 30.69 2.46
CA VAL A 15 -0.08 31.82 2.83
C VAL A 15 -0.82 32.36 1.61
N PHE A 16 -0.13 32.48 0.47
CA PHE A 16 -0.76 32.91 -0.77
C PHE A 16 -1.86 31.92 -1.23
N LEU A 17 -1.57 30.61 -1.19
CA LEU A 17 -2.52 29.58 -1.62
C LEU A 17 -3.75 29.50 -0.71
N THR A 18 -3.58 29.74 0.59
CA THR A 18 -4.68 29.68 1.58
C THR A 18 -5.46 30.99 1.73
N PHE A 19 -5.00 32.07 1.09
CA PHE A 19 -5.61 33.40 1.15
C PHE A 19 -7.12 33.41 0.82
N PRO A 20 -7.58 32.84 -0.31
CA PRO A 20 -8.99 32.93 -0.70
C PRO A 20 -9.92 32.19 0.25
N LEU A 21 -9.39 31.17 0.92
CA LEU A 21 -10.15 30.24 1.76
C LEU A 21 -10.26 30.73 3.21
N MET A 22 -9.19 31.29 3.76
CA MET A 22 -9.14 31.68 5.18
C MET A 22 -9.44 33.15 5.44
N VAL A 23 -9.16 34.04 4.48
CA VAL A 23 -9.26 35.50 4.67
C VAL A 23 -10.61 36.02 4.22
N VAL A 24 -11.14 35.47 3.12
CA VAL A 24 -12.42 35.91 2.54
C VAL A 24 -13.53 35.04 3.08
N LYS A 25 -14.31 35.57 4.03
CA LYS A 25 -15.55 34.93 4.47
C LYS A 25 -16.74 35.74 3.97
N VAL A 26 -17.46 35.16 3.01
CA VAL A 26 -18.67 35.77 2.46
C VAL A 26 -19.83 35.44 3.41
N ASN A 27 -20.43 36.46 4.01
CA ASN A 27 -21.60 36.28 4.88
C ASN A 27 -22.88 36.44 4.04
N THR A 28 -23.39 35.32 3.51
CA THR A 28 -24.53 35.27 2.59
C THR A 28 -25.85 35.76 3.21
N LEU A 29 -25.92 35.90 4.53
CA LEU A 29 -27.10 36.40 5.26
C LEU A 29 -27.17 37.93 5.32
N LYS A 30 -26.04 38.63 5.22
CA LYS A 30 -25.96 40.11 5.29
C LYS A 30 -25.37 40.75 4.03
N ASN A 31 -25.01 39.96 3.01
CA ASN A 31 -24.32 40.40 1.79
C ASN A 31 -23.06 41.26 2.06
N THR A 32 -22.32 40.93 3.11
CA THR A 32 -21.06 41.60 3.47
C THR A 32 -19.89 40.63 3.39
N VAL A 33 -18.76 41.10 2.88
CA VAL A 33 -17.49 40.38 2.88
C VAL A 33 -16.74 40.72 4.17
N GLU A 34 -16.61 39.74 5.07
CA GLU A 34 -15.85 39.90 6.31
C GLU A 34 -14.39 39.52 6.06
N TRP A 35 -13.49 40.50 6.23
CA TRP A 35 -12.06 40.32 6.01
C TRP A 35 -11.36 39.87 7.29
N ARG A 36 -10.90 38.61 7.32
CA ARG A 36 -10.30 37.97 8.51
C ARG A 36 -8.78 37.97 8.45
N TRP A 37 -8.17 39.16 8.37
CA TRP A 37 -6.71 39.36 8.23
C TRP A 37 -5.88 38.66 9.31
N LEU A 38 -6.40 38.52 10.53
CA LEU A 38 -5.71 37.90 11.66
C LEU A 38 -5.38 36.41 11.41
N ASN A 39 -6.21 35.70 10.63
CA ASN A 39 -5.99 34.29 10.31
C ASN A 39 -4.71 34.05 9.49
N MET A 40 -4.30 35.05 8.70
CA MET A 40 -3.12 34.95 7.84
C MET A 40 -1.82 34.84 8.65
N LEU A 41 -1.74 35.57 9.77
CA LEU A 41 -0.60 35.50 10.68
C LEU A 41 -0.49 34.13 11.34
N TRP A 42 -1.62 33.54 11.75
CA TRP A 42 -1.66 32.20 12.32
C TRP A 42 -1.20 31.12 11.33
N VAL A 43 -1.60 31.22 10.06
CA VAL A 43 -1.16 30.29 9.01
C VAL A 43 0.34 30.43 8.74
N PHE A 44 0.86 31.66 8.68
CA PHE A 44 2.28 31.90 8.46
C PHE A 44 3.14 31.30 9.58
N VAL A 45 2.77 31.56 10.84
CA VAL A 45 3.48 31.00 12.01
C VAL A 45 3.34 29.47 12.05
N GLY A 46 2.14 28.93 11.80
CA GLY A 46 1.89 27.49 11.76
C GLY A 46 2.72 26.77 10.68
N ALA A 47 2.79 27.35 9.48
CA ALA A 47 3.58 26.80 8.38
C ALA A 47 5.09 26.80 8.67
N LEU A 48 5.61 27.86 9.32
CA LEU A 48 7.02 27.91 9.74
C LEU A 48 7.34 26.86 10.81
N VAL A 49 6.47 26.70 11.81
CA VAL A 49 6.66 25.69 12.87
C VAL A 49 6.59 24.27 12.30
N LEU A 50 5.57 23.98 11.49
CA LEU A 50 5.43 22.67 10.85
C LEU A 50 6.60 22.36 9.92
N HIS A 51 7.07 23.34 9.14
CA HIS A 51 8.23 23.16 8.28
C HIS A 51 9.51 22.93 9.08
N GLN A 52 9.75 23.70 10.14
CA GLN A 52 10.91 23.53 11.01
C GLN A 52 10.87 22.18 11.72
N PHE A 53 9.70 21.75 12.20
CA PHE A 53 9.49 20.44 12.81
C PHE A 53 9.69 19.31 11.81
N TRP A 54 9.18 19.44 10.59
CA TRP A 54 9.33 18.45 9.52
C TRP A 54 10.78 18.32 9.08
N CYS A 55 11.49 19.44 8.89
CA CYS A 55 12.92 19.42 8.59
C CYS A 55 13.75 18.87 9.76
N TRP A 56 13.40 19.20 11.00
CA TRP A 56 14.06 18.62 12.18
C TRP A 56 13.82 17.10 12.29
N ALA A 57 12.60 16.63 12.02
CA ALA A 57 12.26 15.21 12.02
C ALA A 57 12.98 14.45 10.88
N LEU A 58 13.06 15.05 9.69
CA LEU A 58 13.80 14.49 8.55
C LEU A 58 15.31 14.49 8.78
N ASP A 59 15.89 15.55 9.35
CA ASP A 59 17.32 15.61 9.68
C ASP A 59 17.68 14.63 10.81
N LYS A 60 16.78 14.42 11.79
CA LYS A 60 16.91 13.32 12.76
C LYS A 60 16.89 11.95 12.08
N ARG A 61 15.98 11.71 11.13
CA ARG A 61 15.94 10.45 10.38
C ARG A 61 17.16 10.27 9.47
N GLN A 62 17.69 11.33 8.88
CA GLN A 62 18.91 11.29 8.05
C GLN A 62 20.17 11.10 8.90
N LYS A 63 20.28 11.74 10.06
CA LYS A 63 21.37 11.50 11.01
C LYS A 63 21.28 10.11 11.63
N SER A 64 20.09 9.61 11.98
CA SER A 64 19.91 8.21 12.38
C SER A 64 20.27 7.24 11.25
N ARG A 65 19.95 7.54 9.99
CA ARG A 65 20.29 6.70 8.84
C ARG A 65 21.77 6.74 8.50
N LYS A 66 22.42 7.90 8.55
CA LYS A 66 23.87 8.05 8.33
C LYS A 66 24.68 7.51 9.51
N LYS A 67 24.14 7.61 10.72
CA LYS A 67 24.68 6.95 11.93
C LYS A 67 24.47 5.44 11.86
N ALA A 68 23.35 4.95 11.32
CA ALA A 68 23.12 3.54 11.02
C ALA A 68 24.02 3.01 9.90
N GLU A 69 24.34 3.81 8.87
CA GLU A 69 25.32 3.45 7.82
C GLU A 69 26.78 3.48 8.36
N LEU A 70 27.09 4.36 9.33
CA LEU A 70 28.39 4.38 10.02
C LEU A 70 28.53 3.28 11.09
N GLU A 71 27.43 2.97 11.78
CA GLU A 71 27.31 1.86 12.73
C GLU A 71 27.27 0.52 11.96
N GLU A 72 26.70 0.41 10.76
CA GLU A 72 26.81 -0.80 9.90
C GLU A 72 28.26 -1.13 9.51
N GLY A 73 29.13 -0.12 9.41
CA GLY A 73 30.56 -0.30 9.14
C GLY A 73 31.41 -0.69 10.36
N LEU A 74 30.91 -0.49 11.59
CA LEU A 74 31.64 -0.74 12.85
C LEU A 74 30.98 -1.84 13.72
N GLU A 75 29.66 -2.04 13.58
CA GLU A 75 28.82 -3.04 14.24
C GLU A 75 28.57 -4.24 13.31
N THR A 76 29.65 -4.83 12.80
CA THR A 76 29.60 -6.22 12.32
C THR A 76 29.30 -7.22 13.45
N ASP A 77 28.94 -6.77 14.67
CA ASP A 77 28.87 -7.64 15.85
C ASP A 77 27.62 -7.55 16.76
N LEU A 78 26.57 -6.77 16.48
CA LEU A 78 25.36 -6.78 17.34
C LEU A 78 24.02 -6.63 16.59
N ASN A 79 23.62 -7.63 15.82
CA ASN A 79 22.27 -7.67 15.25
C ASN A 79 21.62 -9.07 15.38
N ILE A 80 20.84 -9.27 16.46
CA ILE A 80 20.16 -10.53 16.80
C ILE A 80 19.25 -10.99 15.65
N GLY A 81 18.61 -10.06 14.92
CA GLY A 81 17.78 -10.35 13.76
C GLY A 81 18.57 -10.88 12.56
N GLN A 82 19.78 -10.38 12.33
CA GLN A 82 20.65 -10.87 11.25
C GLN A 82 21.31 -12.21 11.62
N ARG A 83 21.63 -12.45 12.90
CA ARG A 83 22.11 -13.76 13.38
C ARG A 83 21.01 -14.84 13.26
N LEU A 84 19.75 -14.51 13.57
CA LEU A 84 18.61 -15.44 13.42
C LEU A 84 18.39 -15.91 11.98
N LEU A 85 18.55 -15.00 11.00
CA LEU A 85 18.34 -15.30 9.57
C LEU A 85 19.56 -15.93 8.90
N ARG A 86 20.77 -15.78 9.47
CA ARG A 86 22.03 -16.28 8.88
C ARG A 86 22.43 -17.65 9.40
N GLU A 87 22.07 -18.02 10.63
CA GLU A 87 22.43 -19.32 11.18
C GLU A 87 21.41 -20.41 10.82
N PRO A 88 21.82 -21.47 10.09
CA PRO A 88 20.90 -22.49 9.62
C PRO A 88 20.24 -23.30 10.75
N LYS A 89 20.82 -23.26 11.95
CA LYS A 89 20.34 -23.99 13.14
C LYS A 89 19.29 -23.22 13.94
N LEU A 90 19.20 -21.89 13.78
CA LEU A 90 18.29 -21.04 14.54
C LEU A 90 17.05 -20.63 13.74
N TYR A 91 17.19 -20.42 12.42
CA TYR A 91 16.03 -20.09 11.57
C TYR A 91 15.04 -21.27 11.44
N ARG A 92 15.53 -22.52 11.39
CA ARG A 92 14.69 -23.73 11.28
C ARG A 92 13.71 -23.89 12.45
N PRO A 93 14.17 -23.91 13.72
CA PRO A 93 13.25 -24.04 14.86
C PRO A 93 12.34 -22.81 15.00
N PHE A 94 12.81 -21.61 14.65
CA PHE A 94 11.97 -20.41 14.64
C PHE A 94 10.84 -20.49 13.61
N LEU A 95 11.14 -20.90 12.37
CA LEU A 95 10.13 -21.13 11.33
C LEU A 95 9.15 -22.23 11.71
N VAL A 96 9.64 -23.33 12.29
CA VAL A 96 8.78 -24.42 12.77
C VAL A 96 7.87 -23.95 13.90
N GLY A 97 8.39 -23.15 14.84
CA GLY A 97 7.61 -22.54 15.91
C GLY A 97 6.52 -21.61 15.37
N LEU A 98 6.87 -20.75 14.41
CA LEU A 98 5.92 -19.86 13.74
C LEU A 98 4.83 -20.66 12.98
N ALA A 99 5.23 -21.71 12.27
CA ALA A 99 4.30 -22.58 11.55
C ALA A 99 3.36 -23.33 12.51
N ALA A 100 3.89 -23.82 13.65
CA ALA A 100 3.10 -24.48 14.67
C ALA A 100 2.06 -23.53 15.30
N VAL A 101 2.46 -22.29 15.61
CA VAL A 101 1.54 -21.26 16.09
C VAL A 101 0.45 -20.99 15.04
N ALA A 102 0.81 -20.85 13.77
CA ALA A 102 -0.15 -20.63 12.70
C ALA A 102 -1.13 -21.81 12.52
N LEU A 103 -0.67 -23.06 12.70
CA LEU A 103 -1.53 -24.25 12.61
C LEU A 103 -2.48 -24.39 13.79
N LEU A 104 -2.04 -24.03 15.00
CA LEU A 104 -2.84 -24.13 16.22
C LEU A 104 -3.81 -22.96 16.39
N PHE A 105 -3.51 -21.82 15.76
CA PHE A 105 -4.31 -20.59 15.80
C PHE A 105 -5.82 -20.80 15.55
N PRO A 106 -6.27 -21.52 14.49
CA PRO A 106 -7.69 -21.72 14.23
C PRO A 106 -8.42 -22.61 15.25
N TRP A 107 -7.70 -23.41 16.05
CA TRP A 107 -8.31 -24.25 17.09
C TRP A 107 -8.49 -23.53 18.43
N VAL A 108 -7.73 -22.45 18.67
CA VAL A 108 -7.74 -21.74 19.95
C VAL A 108 -8.66 -20.51 19.93
N LEU A 109 -8.88 -19.93 18.74
CA LEU A 109 -9.60 -18.67 18.60
C LEU A 109 -11.01 -18.84 18.03
N ASP A 110 -11.85 -17.83 18.29
CA ASP A 110 -13.21 -17.78 17.78
C ASP A 110 -13.24 -17.58 16.25
N VAL A 111 -14.30 -18.09 15.61
CA VAL A 111 -14.52 -18.08 14.16
C VAL A 111 -14.44 -16.66 13.60
N TYR A 112 -14.92 -15.66 14.32
CA TYR A 112 -14.81 -14.25 13.91
C TYR A 112 -13.36 -13.80 13.74
N GLN A 113 -12.49 -14.12 14.71
CA GLN A 113 -11.07 -13.73 14.69
C GLN A 113 -10.31 -14.49 13.60
N VAL A 114 -10.66 -15.78 13.38
CA VAL A 114 -10.11 -16.58 12.28
C VAL A 114 -10.44 -15.95 10.94
N ASN A 115 -11.69 -15.51 10.71
CA ASN A 115 -12.09 -14.84 9.47
C ASN A 115 -11.32 -13.53 9.23
N ILE A 116 -11.15 -12.69 10.26
CA ILE A 116 -10.34 -11.47 10.15
C ILE A 116 -8.90 -11.82 9.78
N MET A 117 -8.32 -12.84 10.41
CA MET A 117 -6.94 -13.25 10.13
C MET A 117 -6.79 -13.79 8.71
N VAL A 118 -7.76 -14.58 8.22
CA VAL A 118 -7.78 -15.06 6.83
C VAL A 118 -7.85 -13.88 5.85
N LEU A 119 -8.73 -12.90 6.08
CA LEU A 119 -8.81 -11.68 5.27
C LEU A 119 -7.49 -10.91 5.28
N ALA A 120 -6.87 -10.74 6.45
CA ALA A 120 -5.57 -10.09 6.59
C ALA A 120 -4.49 -10.83 5.79
N LEU A 121 -4.43 -12.17 5.88
CA LEU A 121 -3.49 -12.99 5.13
C LEU A 121 -3.71 -12.89 3.62
N ILE A 122 -4.97 -12.85 3.15
CA ILE A 122 -5.29 -12.62 1.73
C ILE A 122 -4.72 -11.27 1.29
N PHE A 123 -4.93 -10.19 2.05
CA PHE A 123 -4.36 -8.88 1.72
C PHE A 123 -2.83 -8.84 1.79
N VAL A 124 -2.20 -9.62 2.68
CA VAL A 124 -0.74 -9.78 2.71
C VAL A 124 -0.24 -10.44 1.44
N VAL A 125 -0.86 -11.55 1.02
CA VAL A 125 -0.51 -12.24 -0.24
C VAL A 125 -0.71 -11.32 -1.44
N LEU A 126 -1.80 -10.55 -1.47
CA LEU A 126 -2.05 -9.55 -2.51
C LEU A 126 -0.99 -8.44 -2.51
N GLY A 127 -0.63 -7.93 -1.34
CA GLY A 127 0.42 -6.92 -1.20
C GLY A 127 1.78 -7.43 -1.65
N LEU A 128 2.12 -8.69 -1.35
CA LEU A 128 3.34 -9.34 -1.83
C LEU A 128 3.34 -9.48 -3.35
N GLY A 129 2.21 -9.87 -3.94
CA GLY A 129 2.08 -9.95 -5.40
C GLY A 129 2.21 -8.58 -6.08
N LEU A 130 1.59 -7.55 -5.52
CA LEU A 130 1.75 -6.17 -5.99
C LEU A 130 3.18 -5.65 -5.83
N ASN A 131 3.89 -6.05 -4.78
CA ASN A 131 5.29 -5.68 -4.58
C ASN A 131 6.21 -6.28 -5.66
N ILE A 132 5.85 -7.43 -6.24
CA ILE A 132 6.61 -7.99 -7.37
C ILE A 132 6.46 -7.12 -8.62
N THR A 133 5.26 -6.62 -8.93
CA THR A 133 5.02 -5.81 -10.13
C THR A 133 5.48 -4.36 -9.96
N VAL A 134 5.07 -3.69 -8.88
CA VAL A 134 5.38 -2.28 -8.64
C VAL A 134 6.77 -2.11 -8.02
N GLY A 135 7.11 -2.96 -7.06
CA GLY A 135 8.37 -2.85 -6.29
C GLY A 135 9.59 -3.37 -7.03
N LEU A 136 9.50 -4.56 -7.65
CA LEU A 136 10.64 -5.17 -8.35
C LEU A 136 10.70 -4.82 -9.84
N ALA A 137 9.57 -4.90 -10.55
CA ALA A 137 9.55 -4.60 -11.98
C ALA A 137 9.41 -3.09 -12.31
N GLY A 138 9.01 -2.26 -11.33
CA GLY A 138 8.88 -0.81 -11.51
C GLY A 138 7.72 -0.39 -12.43
N LEU A 139 6.74 -1.27 -12.62
CA LEU A 139 5.60 -1.07 -13.48
C LEU A 139 4.42 -0.52 -12.66
N LEU A 140 3.80 0.57 -13.10
CA LEU A 140 2.59 1.09 -12.44
C LEU A 140 1.39 0.22 -12.80
N ASP A 141 1.03 -0.70 -11.91
CA ASP A 141 -0.11 -1.61 -12.05
C ASP A 141 -1.27 -1.17 -11.14
N LEU A 142 -2.28 -0.54 -11.74
CA LEU A 142 -3.52 -0.14 -11.05
C LEU A 142 -4.63 -1.20 -11.19
N GLY A 143 -4.41 -2.20 -12.04
CA GLY A 143 -5.38 -3.24 -12.39
C GLY A 143 -5.17 -4.56 -11.66
N TYR A 144 -4.17 -4.65 -10.78
CA TYR A 144 -3.76 -5.86 -10.07
C TYR A 144 -4.94 -6.65 -9.45
N VAL A 145 -5.91 -5.93 -8.87
CA VAL A 145 -7.09 -6.52 -8.21
C VAL A 145 -7.96 -7.34 -9.17
N ALA A 146 -7.96 -7.03 -10.47
CA ALA A 146 -8.71 -7.81 -11.45
C ALA A 146 -8.15 -9.21 -11.66
N PHE A 147 -6.82 -9.39 -11.64
CA PHE A 147 -6.22 -10.72 -11.73
C PHE A 147 -6.58 -11.59 -10.52
N PHE A 148 -6.59 -10.98 -9.34
CA PHE A 148 -7.08 -11.63 -8.13
C PHE A 148 -8.56 -12.01 -8.25
N ALA A 149 -9.40 -11.08 -8.72
CA ALA A 149 -10.82 -11.30 -8.86
C ALA A 149 -11.15 -12.44 -9.84
N VAL A 150 -10.47 -12.51 -10.99
CA VAL A 150 -10.66 -13.60 -11.97
C VAL A 150 -10.38 -14.97 -11.35
N GLY A 151 -9.28 -15.12 -10.60
CA GLY A 151 -8.95 -16.38 -9.93
C GLY A 151 -9.93 -16.75 -8.82
N ALA A 152 -10.29 -15.77 -7.97
CA ALA A 152 -11.23 -15.98 -6.86
C ALA A 152 -12.65 -16.32 -7.36
N TYR A 153 -13.12 -15.62 -8.39
CA TYR A 153 -14.44 -15.84 -8.98
C TYR A 153 -14.50 -17.18 -9.72
N SER A 154 -13.43 -17.56 -10.43
CA SER A 154 -13.32 -18.88 -11.06
C SER A 154 -13.40 -20.00 -10.03
N TYR A 155 -12.69 -19.86 -8.90
CA TYR A 155 -12.82 -20.80 -7.77
C TYR A 155 -14.25 -20.88 -7.24
N ALA A 156 -14.91 -19.73 -7.04
CA ALA A 156 -16.28 -19.67 -6.54
C ALA A 156 -17.27 -20.38 -7.48
N LEU A 157 -17.19 -20.11 -8.80
CA LEU A 157 -18.05 -20.75 -9.79
C LEU A 157 -17.87 -22.27 -9.85
N ILE A 158 -16.61 -22.74 -9.84
CA ILE A 158 -16.33 -24.17 -9.87
C ILE A 158 -16.86 -24.86 -8.61
N ASN A 159 -16.64 -24.25 -7.45
CA ASN A 159 -17.13 -24.81 -6.19
C ASN A 159 -18.67 -24.84 -6.12
N GLN A 160 -19.34 -23.86 -6.74
CA GLN A 160 -20.80 -23.80 -6.81
C GLN A 160 -21.39 -24.84 -7.79
N HIS A 161 -20.81 -24.97 -8.99
CA HIS A 161 -21.34 -25.87 -10.04
C HIS A 161 -20.88 -27.32 -9.88
N PHE A 162 -19.68 -27.54 -9.34
CA PHE A 162 -19.08 -28.87 -9.15
C PHE A 162 -18.65 -29.09 -7.69
N PRO A 163 -19.61 -29.21 -6.74
CA PRO A 163 -19.30 -29.40 -5.33
C PRO A 163 -18.48 -30.68 -5.06
N ALA A 164 -18.59 -31.68 -5.93
CA ALA A 164 -17.91 -32.97 -5.81
C ALA A 164 -16.38 -32.88 -5.90
N LEU A 165 -15.83 -31.81 -6.48
CA LEU A 165 -14.37 -31.62 -6.61
C LEU A 165 -13.72 -31.26 -5.25
N GLY A 166 -14.50 -30.70 -4.32
CA GLY A 166 -14.04 -30.28 -3.00
C GLY A 166 -13.06 -29.10 -3.00
N PHE A 167 -12.82 -28.53 -1.82
CA PHE A 167 -11.96 -27.35 -1.63
C PHE A 167 -10.56 -27.53 -2.23
N TRP A 168 -9.93 -28.68 -1.96
CA TRP A 168 -8.52 -28.93 -2.30
C TRP A 168 -8.26 -29.08 -3.80
N SER A 169 -9.24 -29.49 -4.59
CA SER A 169 -9.10 -29.57 -6.06
C SER A 169 -9.51 -28.25 -6.71
N CYS A 170 -10.55 -27.59 -6.20
CA CYS A 170 -11.00 -26.30 -6.72
C CYS A 170 -9.94 -25.20 -6.56
N LEU A 171 -9.18 -25.21 -5.46
CA LEU A 171 -8.15 -24.21 -5.16
C LEU A 171 -7.03 -24.13 -6.22
N PRO A 172 -6.32 -25.22 -6.58
CA PRO A 172 -5.30 -25.16 -7.62
C PRO A 172 -5.91 -24.90 -9.00
N ILE A 173 -7.12 -25.40 -9.30
CA ILE A 173 -7.77 -25.14 -10.59
C ILE A 173 -8.10 -23.65 -10.75
N GLY A 174 -8.70 -23.02 -9.74
CA GLY A 174 -8.98 -21.58 -9.75
C GLY A 174 -7.70 -20.75 -9.87
N GLY A 175 -6.63 -21.16 -9.17
CA GLY A 175 -5.30 -20.56 -9.30
C GLY A 175 -4.71 -20.69 -10.71
N LEU A 176 -4.83 -21.87 -11.35
CA LEU A 176 -4.36 -22.11 -12.71
C LEU A 176 -5.14 -21.31 -13.75
N ILE A 177 -6.46 -21.18 -13.59
CA ILE A 177 -7.28 -20.33 -14.46
C ILE A 177 -6.87 -18.87 -14.30
N GLY A 178 -6.70 -18.39 -13.07
CA GLY A 178 -6.19 -17.05 -12.80
C GLY A 178 -4.81 -16.81 -13.43
N ALA A 179 -3.88 -17.76 -13.30
CA ALA A 179 -2.56 -17.69 -13.92
C ALA A 179 -2.64 -17.69 -15.45
N PHE A 180 -3.50 -18.51 -16.04
CA PHE A 180 -3.71 -18.57 -17.49
C PHE A 180 -4.20 -17.22 -18.03
N PHE A 181 -5.26 -16.66 -17.44
CA PHE A 181 -5.74 -15.32 -17.82
C PHE A 181 -4.70 -14.23 -17.56
N GLY A 182 -3.95 -14.34 -16.46
CA GLY A 182 -2.84 -13.45 -16.14
C GLY A 182 -1.73 -13.47 -17.20
N ILE A 183 -1.37 -14.63 -17.74
CA ILE A 183 -0.37 -14.74 -18.82
C ILE A 183 -0.92 -14.17 -20.14
N VAL A 184 -2.13 -14.56 -20.51
CA VAL A 184 -2.78 -14.13 -21.75
C VAL A 184 -2.91 -12.60 -21.80
N LEU A 185 -3.32 -11.99 -20.68
CA LEU A 185 -3.51 -10.54 -20.58
C LEU A 185 -2.22 -9.80 -20.22
N GLY A 186 -1.31 -10.42 -19.47
CA GLY A 186 -0.03 -9.82 -19.10
C GLY A 186 0.91 -9.65 -20.29
N PHE A 187 0.88 -10.57 -21.26
CA PHE A 187 1.73 -10.52 -22.45
C PHE A 187 1.60 -9.22 -23.28
N PRO A 188 0.39 -8.74 -23.64
CA PRO A 188 0.24 -7.45 -24.32
C PRO A 188 0.57 -6.25 -23.40
N ILE A 189 0.25 -6.34 -22.11
CA ILE A 189 0.48 -5.27 -21.13
C ILE A 189 1.98 -4.95 -20.98
N LEU A 190 2.84 -5.98 -20.94
CA LEU A 190 4.30 -5.83 -20.85
C LEU A 190 4.96 -5.08 -22.03
N ARG A 191 4.25 -4.93 -23.16
CA ARG A 191 4.74 -4.15 -24.31
C ARG A 191 4.57 -2.65 -24.15
N LEU A 192 3.72 -2.22 -23.21
CA LEU A 192 3.47 -0.82 -22.90
C LEU A 192 4.38 -0.39 -21.74
N ARG A 193 4.82 0.87 -21.74
CA ARG A 193 5.70 1.42 -20.69
C ARG A 193 5.18 2.74 -20.16
N GLY A 194 5.48 3.01 -18.90
CA GLY A 194 5.12 4.27 -18.24
C GLY A 194 3.60 4.46 -18.14
N ASP A 195 3.13 5.65 -18.49
CA ASP A 195 1.74 6.06 -18.27
C ASP A 195 0.72 5.25 -19.08
N TYR A 196 1.11 4.76 -20.26
CA TYR A 196 0.25 3.90 -21.08
C TYR A 196 -0.09 2.58 -20.39
N LEU A 197 0.84 2.04 -19.62
CA LEU A 197 0.62 0.83 -18.84
C LEU A 197 -0.42 1.05 -17.74
N ALA A 198 -0.32 2.19 -17.05
CA ALA A 198 -1.22 2.53 -15.95
C ALA A 198 -2.66 2.72 -16.45
N ILE A 199 -2.84 3.40 -17.59
CA ILE A 199 -4.15 3.61 -18.20
C ILE A 199 -4.80 2.27 -18.58
N VAL A 200 -4.04 1.38 -19.22
CA VAL A 200 -4.56 0.07 -19.66
C VAL A 200 -4.89 -0.84 -18.47
N THR A 201 -4.06 -0.86 -17.43
CA THR A 201 -4.34 -1.66 -16.23
C THR A 201 -5.56 -1.15 -15.47
N LEU A 202 -5.75 0.17 -15.35
CA LEU A 202 -6.96 0.76 -14.76
C LEU A 202 -8.21 0.44 -15.59
N GLY A 203 -8.11 0.53 -16.92
CA GLY A 203 -9.18 0.15 -17.84
C GLY A 203 -9.56 -1.32 -17.69
N PHE A 204 -8.58 -2.22 -17.65
CA PHE A 204 -8.80 -3.64 -17.40
C PHE A 204 -9.46 -3.89 -16.04
N GLY A 205 -8.98 -3.24 -14.98
CA GLY A 205 -9.58 -3.31 -13.65
C GLY A 205 -11.06 -2.94 -13.65
N SER A 206 -11.40 -1.89 -14.41
CA SER A 206 -12.77 -1.38 -14.53
C SER A 206 -13.65 -2.34 -15.32
N ILE A 207 -13.16 -2.90 -16.43
CA ILE A 207 -13.88 -3.89 -17.24
C ILE A 207 -14.14 -5.16 -16.43
N ALA A 208 -13.13 -5.69 -15.75
CA ALA A 208 -13.27 -6.89 -14.93
C ALA A 208 -14.32 -6.69 -13.82
N LYS A 209 -14.32 -5.53 -13.17
CA LYS A 209 -15.34 -5.17 -12.18
C LYS A 209 -16.75 -5.20 -12.79
N ILE A 210 -16.94 -4.53 -13.94
CA ILE A 210 -18.24 -4.48 -14.64
C ILE A 210 -18.70 -5.88 -15.02
N VAL A 211 -17.79 -6.73 -15.53
CA VAL A 211 -18.10 -8.11 -15.91
C VAL A 211 -18.56 -8.93 -14.72
N ILE A 212 -17.90 -8.79 -13.55
CA ILE A 212 -18.27 -9.52 -12.33
C ILE A 212 -19.59 -9.00 -11.74
N GLU A 213 -19.80 -7.68 -11.72
CA GLU A 213 -21.02 -7.07 -11.17
C GLU A 213 -22.26 -7.34 -12.05
N ASN A 214 -22.10 -7.39 -13.37
CA ASN A 214 -23.17 -7.69 -14.31
C ASN A 214 -23.17 -9.16 -14.73
N TRP A 215 -22.49 -10.03 -13.98
CA TRP A 215 -22.57 -11.47 -14.17
C TRP A 215 -23.93 -11.95 -13.65
N GLU A 216 -24.98 -11.68 -14.43
CA GLU A 216 -26.30 -12.26 -14.22
C GLU A 216 -26.28 -13.73 -14.65
N GLU A 217 -26.69 -14.61 -13.75
CA GLU A 217 -27.32 -15.89 -14.12
C GLU A 217 -28.77 -15.65 -14.55
#